data_AF-A0A2V5PGB8-F1
#
_entry.id   AF-A0A2V5PGB8-F1
#
_cell.length_a   1.000
_cell.length_b   1.000
_cell.length_c   1.000
_cell.angle_alpha   90.00
_cell.angle_beta   90.00
_cell.angle_gamma   90.00
#
_symmetry.space_group_name_H-M   'P 1'
#
loop_
_entity.id
_entity.type
_entity.pdbx_description
1 polymer ?
#
loop_
_entity_poly.entity_id
_entity_poly.type
_entity_poly.pdbx_seq_one_letter_code
_entity_poly.pdbx_strand_id
1 'polypeptide(L)'
;IDRTAYGPVELPTLVSWVKDERVTAETWIFVGKDSTWQRAAEITELQMFFRPKAGGATALQTLAGVDPRTLRRVKILGGMSEEQLARFAQYMEVEKVPQWATIVKQGELGDTMYLILQGELRVRMNVKGKETILATLGAGEFFGDISLFDQGPRSADVVANTDSTVLKISSSAFEQLAKAAPELATPFLRAIGKTLSARIRADNKRYGDSVTLAW
;
A
#
# COMPACT_ATOMS: atom_id res chain seq x y z
N ILE A 1 13.04 -16.08 3.35
CA ILE A 1 12.44 -15.80 4.68
C ILE A 1 11.00 -16.25 4.59
N ASP A 2 10.62 -17.20 5.44
CA ASP A 2 9.32 -17.87 5.44
C ASP A 2 8.17 -16.89 5.72
N ARG A 3 7.01 -17.11 5.09
CA ARG A 3 5.79 -16.27 5.18
C ARG A 3 4.79 -16.80 6.23
N THR A 4 5.22 -17.72 7.07
CA THR A 4 4.40 -18.34 8.10
C THR A 4 4.35 -17.46 9.35
N ALA A 5 3.16 -17.17 9.86
CA ALA A 5 3.00 -16.58 11.18
C ALA A 5 3.36 -17.63 12.23
N TYR A 6 4.50 -17.45 12.90
CA TYR A 6 4.88 -18.28 14.03
C TYR A 6 4.12 -17.79 15.27
N GLY A 7 3.63 -18.74 16.08
CA GLY A 7 2.68 -18.52 17.18
C GLY A 7 3.17 -17.57 18.28
N PRO A 8 2.50 -17.51 19.45
CA PRO A 8 3.01 -16.73 20.56
C PRO A 8 4.39 -17.27 20.98
N VAL A 9 5.41 -16.42 20.89
CA VAL A 9 6.79 -16.74 21.25
C VAL A 9 7.28 -15.81 22.34
N GLU A 10 7.92 -16.40 23.34
CA GLU A 10 8.56 -15.66 24.42
C GLU A 10 9.76 -14.85 23.91
N LEU A 11 10.02 -13.71 24.55
CA LEU A 11 11.10 -12.79 24.17
C LEU A 11 12.48 -13.48 23.98
N PRO A 12 12.91 -14.44 24.81
CA PRO A 12 14.20 -15.13 24.60
C PRO A 12 14.28 -15.90 23.28
N THR A 13 13.18 -16.51 22.84
CA THR A 13 13.09 -17.23 21.56
C THR A 13 13.09 -16.25 20.39
N LEU A 14 12.41 -15.11 20.56
CA LEU A 14 12.41 -14.06 19.55
C LEU A 14 13.82 -13.46 19.36
N VAL A 15 14.58 -13.28 20.45
CA VAL A 15 15.97 -12.83 20.41
C VAL A 15 16.88 -13.84 19.70
N SER A 16 16.68 -15.16 19.88
CA SER A 16 17.49 -16.15 19.14
C SER A 16 17.20 -16.08 17.63
N TRP A 17 15.96 -15.84 17.22
CA TRP A 17 15.61 -15.67 15.81
C TRP A 17 16.19 -14.40 15.18
N VAL A 18 16.36 -13.33 15.96
CA VAL A 18 17.08 -12.13 15.51
C VAL A 18 18.56 -12.45 15.27
N LYS A 19 19.19 -13.19 16.19
CA LYS A 19 20.60 -13.62 16.06
C LYS A 19 20.82 -14.58 14.89
N ASP A 20 19.83 -15.42 14.60
CA ASP A 20 19.85 -16.37 13.49
C ASP A 20 19.38 -15.74 12.15
N GLU A 21 19.25 -14.41 12.10
CA GLU A 21 18.80 -13.63 10.92
C GLU A 21 17.43 -14.04 10.35
N ARG A 22 16.62 -14.74 11.14
CA ARG A 22 15.23 -15.11 10.80
C ARG A 22 14.26 -13.96 11.05
N VAL A 23 14.62 -13.06 11.95
CA VAL A 23 13.90 -11.82 12.27
C VAL A 23 14.85 -10.65 11.99
N THR A 24 14.46 -9.81 11.06
CA THR A 24 15.19 -8.60 10.63
C THR A 24 14.61 -7.36 11.29
N ALA A 25 15.28 -6.21 11.16
CA ALA A 25 14.79 -4.91 11.65
C ALA A 25 13.37 -4.59 11.16
N GLU A 26 13.06 -5.03 9.94
CA GLU A 26 11.80 -4.80 9.23
C GLU A 26 10.75 -5.88 9.51
N THR A 27 11.12 -6.93 10.26
CA THR A 27 10.20 -8.04 10.58
C THR A 27 9.16 -7.56 11.57
N TRP A 28 7.90 -7.72 11.20
CA TRP A 28 6.77 -7.34 12.04
C TRP A 28 6.44 -8.43 13.06
N ILE A 29 6.23 -8.00 14.30
CA ILE A 29 5.95 -8.86 15.45
C ILE A 29 4.64 -8.37 16.07
N PHE A 30 3.71 -9.30 16.29
CA PHE A 30 2.47 -9.01 16.99
C PHE A 30 2.71 -9.07 18.50
N VAL A 31 2.56 -7.94 19.19
CA VAL A 31 2.79 -7.82 20.64
C VAL A 31 1.48 -8.10 21.37
N GLY A 32 1.34 -9.32 21.90
CA GLY A 32 0.09 -9.80 22.51
C GLY A 32 -0.40 -8.97 23.71
N LYS A 33 0.50 -8.29 24.43
CA LYS A 33 0.15 -7.44 25.57
C LYS A 33 -0.67 -6.21 25.16
N ASP A 34 -0.35 -5.64 24.00
CA ASP A 34 -0.93 -4.39 23.51
C ASP A 34 -1.85 -4.61 22.30
N SER A 35 -1.97 -5.85 21.81
CA SER A 35 -2.70 -6.22 20.58
C SER A 35 -2.31 -5.38 19.36
N THR A 36 -1.04 -4.98 19.28
CA THR A 36 -0.49 -4.14 18.20
C THR A 36 0.58 -4.87 17.42
N TRP A 37 0.67 -4.57 16.12
CA TRP A 37 1.82 -4.93 15.30
C TRP A 37 2.89 -3.86 15.46
N GLN A 38 4.13 -4.29 15.72
CA GLN A 38 5.29 -3.40 15.79
C GLN A 38 6.43 -4.00 14.98
N ARG A 39 7.28 -3.16 14.40
CA ARG A 39 8.51 -3.66 13.76
C ARG A 39 9.48 -4.14 14.83
N ALA A 40 10.31 -5.13 14.50
CA ALA A 40 11.34 -5.58 15.42
C ALA A 40 12.27 -4.43 15.83
N ALA A 41 12.55 -3.49 14.92
CA ALA A 41 13.31 -2.28 15.23
C ALA A 41 12.59 -1.27 16.16
N GLU A 42 11.27 -1.37 16.32
CA GLU A 42 10.48 -0.49 17.19
C GLU A 42 10.29 -1.09 18.60
N ILE A 43 10.45 -2.41 18.74
CA ILE A 43 10.41 -3.11 20.02
C ILE A 43 11.69 -2.79 20.80
N THR A 44 11.52 -2.13 21.95
CA THR A 44 12.62 -1.62 22.80
C THR A 44 13.64 -2.71 23.12
N GLU A 45 13.17 -3.93 23.40
CA GLU A 45 13.99 -5.08 23.77
C GLU A 45 14.84 -5.61 22.61
N LEU A 46 14.47 -5.32 21.36
CA LEU A 46 15.14 -5.85 20.17
C LEU A 46 15.98 -4.82 19.43
N GLN A 47 15.76 -3.52 19.67
CA GLN A 47 16.50 -2.40 19.04
C GLN A 47 18.01 -2.56 19.03
N MET A 48 18.60 -3.10 20.11
CA MET A 48 20.05 -3.26 20.23
C MET A 48 20.65 -4.21 19.18
N PHE A 49 19.86 -5.10 18.58
CA PHE A 49 20.30 -6.09 17.61
C PHE A 49 20.22 -5.61 16.16
N PHE A 50 19.61 -4.45 15.89
CA PHE A 50 19.35 -3.94 14.53
C PHE A 50 20.17 -2.71 14.15
N ARG A 51 21.17 -2.33 14.94
CA ARG A 51 22.05 -1.20 14.61
C ARG A 51 22.75 -1.47 13.26
N PRO A 52 22.70 -0.53 12.30
CA PRO A 52 23.15 -0.81 10.95
C PRO A 52 24.68 -0.95 10.89
N LYS A 53 25.16 -2.03 10.25
CA LYS A 53 26.41 -1.97 9.48
C LYS A 53 26.09 -1.10 8.26
N ALA A 54 26.78 0.04 8.13
CA ALA A 54 26.56 0.99 7.06
C ALA A 54 26.61 0.31 5.67
N GLY A 55 25.51 0.32 4.93
CA GLY A 55 25.50 -0.06 3.50
C GLY A 55 24.16 -0.55 2.98
N GLY A 56 23.57 0.19 2.04
CA GLY A 56 22.58 -0.35 1.10
C GLY A 56 21.21 0.33 1.06
N ALA A 57 21.14 1.66 1.02
CA ALA A 57 19.90 2.36 0.65
C ALA A 57 19.69 2.24 -0.87
N THR A 58 18.68 1.49 -1.30
CA THR A 58 18.16 1.58 -2.67
C THR A 58 17.65 3.00 -2.91
N ALA A 59 18.20 3.64 -3.94
CA ALA A 59 18.11 5.07 -4.17
C ALA A 59 16.66 5.58 -4.28
N LEU A 60 16.33 6.55 -3.44
CA LEU A 60 15.23 7.50 -3.62
C LEU A 60 15.37 8.17 -5.00
N GLN A 61 14.49 7.85 -5.94
CA GLN A 61 14.27 8.72 -7.10
C GLN A 61 13.21 9.76 -6.71
N THR A 62 13.68 10.84 -6.08
CA THR A 62 12.89 12.06 -5.92
C THR A 62 12.46 12.56 -7.30
N LEU A 63 11.21 13.02 -7.41
CA LEU A 63 10.45 13.34 -8.61
C LEU A 63 11.00 14.42 -9.56
N ALA A 64 12.21 14.25 -10.09
CA ALA A 64 12.60 14.94 -11.30
C ALA A 64 11.89 14.29 -12.50
N GLY A 65 10.63 14.65 -12.80
CA GLY A 65 10.03 14.32 -14.11
C GLY A 65 8.54 13.99 -14.21
N VAL A 66 7.70 14.17 -13.19
CA VAL A 66 6.24 14.05 -13.38
C VAL A 66 5.69 15.35 -13.93
N ASP A 67 5.18 15.33 -15.16
CA ASP A 67 4.40 16.45 -15.70
C ASP A 67 3.08 16.57 -14.89
N PRO A 68 2.82 17.70 -14.21
CA PRO A 68 1.57 17.90 -13.47
C PRO A 68 0.31 17.67 -14.32
N ARG A 69 0.40 17.78 -15.65
CA ARG A 69 -0.69 17.49 -16.57
C ARG A 69 -1.08 16.01 -16.61
N THR A 70 -0.14 15.08 -16.34
CA THR A 70 -0.49 13.66 -16.25
C THR A 70 -1.31 13.35 -14.99
N LEU A 71 -1.14 14.16 -13.93
CA LEU A 71 -1.91 14.03 -12.69
C LEU A 71 -3.39 14.35 -12.87
N ARG A 72 -3.74 15.24 -13.83
CA ARG A 72 -5.13 15.55 -14.17
C ARG A 72 -5.93 14.34 -14.68
N ARG A 73 -5.25 13.32 -15.21
CA ARG A 73 -5.89 12.07 -15.65
C ARG A 73 -6.39 11.25 -14.46
N VAL A 74 -5.86 11.51 -13.27
CA VAL A 74 -6.31 10.87 -12.05
C VAL A 74 -7.57 11.56 -11.55
N LYS A 75 -8.71 10.88 -11.66
CA LYS A 75 -10.03 11.42 -11.32
C LYS A 75 -10.08 11.95 -9.88
N ILE A 76 -9.33 11.32 -8.98
CA ILE A 76 -9.24 11.70 -7.57
C ILE A 76 -8.58 13.07 -7.35
N LEU A 77 -7.75 13.52 -8.30
CA LEU A 77 -7.01 14.78 -8.24
C LEU A 77 -7.68 15.90 -9.07
N GLY A 78 -8.79 15.61 -9.76
CA GLY A 78 -9.42 16.54 -10.71
C GLY A 78 -9.94 17.85 -10.10
N GLY A 79 -10.02 17.96 -8.77
CA GLY A 79 -10.41 19.19 -8.07
C GLY A 79 -9.24 20.10 -7.69
N MET A 80 -8.00 19.75 -8.00
CA MET A 80 -6.80 20.52 -7.66
C MET A 80 -6.36 21.44 -8.80
N SER A 81 -5.90 22.66 -8.48
CA SER A 81 -5.24 23.57 -9.42
C SER A 81 -3.88 23.02 -9.90
N GLU A 82 -3.28 23.61 -10.93
CA GLU A 82 -1.95 23.16 -11.39
C GLU A 82 -0.86 23.36 -10.34
N GLU A 83 -0.92 24.47 -9.59
CA GLU A 83 -0.02 24.75 -8.48
C GLU A 83 -0.22 23.74 -7.34
N GLN A 84 -1.48 23.39 -7.04
CA GLN A 84 -1.81 22.37 -6.05
C GLN A 84 -1.32 20.99 -6.49
N LEU A 85 -1.49 20.62 -7.76
CA LEU A 85 -0.98 19.37 -8.32
C LEU A 85 0.54 19.30 -8.27
N ALA A 86 1.23 20.38 -8.63
CA ALA A 86 2.69 20.44 -8.58
C ALA A 86 3.23 20.29 -7.15
N ARG A 87 2.59 20.92 -6.17
CA ARG A 87 2.94 20.76 -4.74
C ARG A 87 2.58 19.37 -4.22
N PHE A 88 1.43 18.83 -4.60
CA PHE A 88 0.99 17.49 -4.21
C PHE A 88 1.92 16.42 -4.78
N ALA A 89 2.40 16.61 -6.02
CA ALA A 89 3.35 15.73 -6.65
C ALA A 89 4.56 15.51 -5.75
N GLN A 90 5.12 16.55 -5.11
CA GLN A 90 6.34 16.46 -4.28
C GLN A 90 6.31 15.40 -3.16
N TYR A 91 5.14 14.92 -2.77
CA TYR A 91 4.95 13.87 -1.76
C TYR A 91 4.84 12.46 -2.33
N MET A 92 5.01 12.30 -3.65
CA MET A 92 4.83 11.05 -4.35
C MET A 92 6.14 10.52 -4.95
N GLU A 93 6.11 9.29 -5.43
CA GLU A 93 7.18 8.67 -6.20
C GLU A 93 6.59 8.07 -7.48
N VAL A 94 7.30 8.14 -8.59
CA VAL A 94 6.88 7.44 -9.82
C VAL A 94 7.47 6.06 -9.82
N GLU A 95 6.64 5.08 -10.12
CA GLU A 95 7.08 3.72 -10.33
C GLU A 95 6.61 3.23 -11.71
N LYS A 96 7.56 2.77 -12.52
CA LYS A 96 7.27 2.07 -13.77
C LYS A 96 7.13 0.59 -13.46
N VAL A 97 6.03 0.01 -13.90
CA VAL A 97 5.67 -1.37 -13.61
C VAL A 97 5.58 -2.14 -14.93
N PRO A 98 6.47 -3.10 -15.19
CA PRO A 98 6.38 -3.95 -16.36
C PRO A 98 5.10 -4.79 -16.36
N GLN A 99 4.63 -5.14 -17.55
CA GLN A 99 3.57 -6.11 -17.73
C GLN A 99 3.83 -7.39 -16.91
N TRP A 100 2.78 -7.91 -16.27
CA TRP A 100 2.76 -9.10 -15.41
C TRP A 100 3.51 -8.98 -14.07
N ALA A 101 4.12 -7.83 -13.78
CA ALA A 101 4.72 -7.61 -12.47
C ALA A 101 3.65 -7.50 -11.38
N THR A 102 3.94 -8.11 -10.22
CA THR A 102 3.12 -7.96 -9.01
C THR A 102 3.60 -6.73 -8.26
N ILE A 103 2.71 -5.77 -8.03
CA ILE A 103 3.03 -4.52 -7.32
C ILE A 103 2.71 -4.66 -5.84
N VAL A 104 1.59 -5.31 -5.56
CA VAL A 104 1.09 -5.56 -4.22
C VAL A 104 0.75 -7.03 -4.13
N LYS A 105 1.12 -7.67 -3.04
CA LYS A 105 0.84 -9.08 -2.80
C LYS A 105 0.00 -9.25 -1.56
N GLN A 106 -1.05 -10.06 -1.68
CA GLN A 106 -1.99 -10.35 -0.61
C GLN A 106 -1.27 -10.86 0.64
N GLY A 107 -1.69 -10.37 1.81
CA GLY A 107 -1.17 -10.77 3.11
C GLY A 107 0.18 -10.17 3.46
N GLU A 108 0.90 -9.56 2.51
CA GLU A 108 2.07 -8.75 2.84
C GLU A 108 1.62 -7.49 3.55
N LEU A 109 2.44 -6.97 4.46
CA LEU A 109 2.16 -5.69 5.07
C LEU A 109 2.41 -4.57 4.07
N GLY A 110 1.62 -3.51 4.18
CA GLY A 110 1.69 -2.37 3.29
C GLY A 110 1.49 -1.07 4.04
N ASP A 111 2.20 -0.04 3.61
CA ASP A 111 2.11 1.31 4.15
C ASP A 111 1.93 2.34 3.03
N THR A 112 1.62 1.89 1.81
CA THR A 112 1.65 2.72 0.60
C THR A 112 0.38 2.54 -0.21
N MET A 113 -0.12 3.63 -0.81
CA MET A 113 -1.15 3.58 -1.84
C MET A 113 -0.56 3.95 -3.21
N TYR A 114 -1.25 3.54 -4.26
CA TYR A 114 -0.84 3.76 -5.64
C TYR A 114 -1.96 4.42 -6.46
N LEU A 115 -1.62 5.43 -7.26
CA LEU A 115 -2.49 6.05 -8.26
C LEU A 115 -2.02 5.64 -9.66
N ILE A 116 -2.93 5.17 -10.51
CA ILE A 116 -2.57 4.67 -11.84
C ILE A 116 -2.53 5.83 -12.82
N LEU A 117 -1.36 6.15 -13.39
CA LEU A 117 -1.22 7.17 -14.42
C LEU A 117 -1.50 6.62 -15.82
N GLN A 118 -1.03 5.41 -16.08
CA GLN A 118 -1.15 4.72 -17.35
C GLN A 118 -1.10 3.21 -17.12
N GLY A 119 -1.77 2.46 -18.01
CA GLY A 119 -1.77 1.01 -18.02
C GLY A 119 -3.07 0.43 -17.50
N GLU A 120 -3.08 -0.89 -17.37
CA GLU A 120 -4.18 -1.68 -16.83
C GLU A 120 -3.62 -2.68 -15.82
N LEU A 121 -4.33 -2.84 -14.71
CA LEU A 121 -3.97 -3.73 -13.62
C LEU A 121 -5.16 -4.59 -13.23
N ARG A 122 -4.92 -5.76 -12.67
CA ARG A 122 -5.95 -6.59 -12.07
C ARG A 122 -5.71 -6.80 -10.59
N VAL A 123 -6.78 -6.66 -9.82
CA VAL A 123 -6.85 -7.07 -8.42
C VAL A 123 -7.32 -8.51 -8.37
N ARG A 124 -6.56 -9.40 -7.75
CA ARG A 124 -6.90 -10.83 -7.67
C ARG A 124 -6.69 -11.40 -6.28
N MET A 125 -7.41 -12.47 -6.00
CA MET A 125 -7.16 -13.33 -4.84
C MET A 125 -7.05 -14.78 -5.30
N ASN A 126 -6.29 -15.57 -4.56
CA ASN A 126 -6.31 -17.02 -4.70
C ASN A 126 -7.33 -17.59 -3.71
N VAL A 127 -8.42 -18.16 -4.23
CA VAL A 127 -9.46 -18.81 -3.43
C VAL A 127 -9.47 -20.29 -3.77
N LYS A 128 -9.09 -21.14 -2.80
CA LYS A 128 -9.03 -22.62 -2.95
C LYS A 128 -8.19 -23.08 -4.16
N GLY A 129 -7.06 -22.42 -4.43
CA GLY A 129 -6.19 -22.75 -5.55
C GLY A 129 -6.62 -22.14 -6.89
N LYS A 130 -7.74 -21.41 -6.94
CA LYS A 130 -8.24 -20.75 -8.16
C LYS A 130 -8.04 -19.24 -8.08
N GLU A 131 -7.40 -18.68 -9.11
CA GLU A 131 -7.32 -17.24 -9.30
C GLU A 131 -8.72 -16.67 -9.53
N THR A 132 -9.13 -15.75 -8.67
CA THR A 132 -10.37 -15.00 -8.79
C THR A 132 -10.04 -13.53 -8.98
N ILE A 133 -10.44 -12.98 -10.12
CA ILE A 133 -10.29 -11.54 -10.40
C ILE A 133 -11.40 -10.81 -9.66
N LEU A 134 -11.01 -9.91 -8.77
CA LEU A 134 -11.93 -9.06 -8.01
C LEU A 134 -12.35 -7.86 -8.86
N ALA A 135 -11.37 -7.20 -9.48
CA ALA A 135 -11.55 -6.00 -10.29
C ALA A 135 -10.40 -5.85 -11.31
N THR A 136 -10.68 -5.13 -12.40
CA THR A 136 -9.67 -4.59 -13.31
C THR A 136 -9.65 -3.07 -13.14
N LEU A 137 -8.47 -2.50 -12.97
CA LEU A 137 -8.23 -1.08 -12.70
C LEU A 137 -7.47 -0.45 -13.87
N GLY A 138 -7.90 0.73 -14.29
CA GLY A 138 -7.27 1.51 -15.35
C GLY A 138 -6.70 2.84 -14.88
N ALA A 139 -6.22 3.61 -15.85
CA ALA A 139 -5.72 4.97 -15.63
C ALA A 139 -6.75 5.84 -14.90
N GLY A 140 -6.26 6.50 -13.86
CA GLY A 140 -6.99 7.40 -12.98
C GLY A 140 -7.74 6.74 -11.82
N GLU A 141 -7.63 5.43 -11.67
CA GLU A 141 -8.02 4.70 -10.47
C GLU A 141 -6.83 4.53 -9.50
N PHE A 142 -7.11 4.00 -8.31
CA PHE A 142 -6.10 3.78 -7.27
C PHE A 142 -6.28 2.45 -6.55
N PHE A 143 -5.24 1.97 -5.89
CA PHE A 143 -5.26 0.76 -5.07
C PHE A 143 -4.28 0.86 -3.89
N GLY A 144 -4.34 -0.11 -2.97
CA GLY A 144 -3.50 -0.13 -1.77
C GLY A 144 -3.90 0.90 -0.72
N ASP A 145 -5.08 1.50 -0.87
CA ASP A 145 -5.65 2.53 0.00
C ASP A 145 -5.92 2.05 1.42
N ILE A 146 -6.36 0.81 1.60
CA ILE A 146 -6.68 0.26 2.94
C ILE A 146 -5.44 0.33 3.84
N SER A 147 -4.33 -0.28 3.39
CA SER A 147 -3.08 -0.34 4.15
C SER A 147 -2.38 1.01 4.30
N LEU A 148 -2.75 2.03 3.53
CA LEU A 148 -2.26 3.40 3.80
C LEU A 148 -2.80 3.91 5.14
N PHE A 149 -4.06 3.60 5.47
CA PHE A 149 -4.78 4.14 6.62
C PHE A 149 -4.73 3.25 7.86
N ASP A 150 -4.77 1.92 7.69
CA ASP A 150 -4.78 0.98 8.81
C ASP A 150 -3.43 0.29 9.04
N GLN A 151 -2.46 0.48 8.13
CA GLN A 151 -1.15 -0.18 8.13
C GLN A 151 -1.25 -1.72 8.23
N GLY A 152 -2.39 -2.27 7.83
CA GLY A 152 -2.71 -3.68 7.88
C GLY A 152 -2.22 -4.46 6.65
N PRO A 153 -2.38 -5.78 6.64
CA PRO A 153 -2.04 -6.62 5.51
C PRO A 153 -2.81 -6.23 4.24
N ARG A 154 -2.17 -6.39 3.08
CA ARG A 154 -2.78 -6.19 1.78
C ARG A 154 -3.93 -7.18 1.59
N SER A 155 -5.10 -6.67 1.24
CA SER A 155 -6.32 -7.49 1.09
C SER A 155 -6.31 -8.41 -0.12
N ALA A 156 -5.55 -8.08 -1.16
CA ALA A 156 -5.48 -8.80 -2.43
C ALA A 156 -4.14 -8.56 -3.14
N ASP A 157 -3.83 -9.39 -4.13
CA ASP A 157 -2.75 -9.12 -5.08
C ASP A 157 -3.18 -8.03 -6.07
N VAL A 158 -2.22 -7.23 -6.53
CA VAL A 158 -2.38 -6.34 -7.68
C VAL A 158 -1.26 -6.62 -8.67
N VAL A 159 -1.64 -6.97 -9.89
CA VAL A 159 -0.72 -7.36 -10.97
C VAL A 159 -0.98 -6.51 -12.19
N ALA A 160 0.08 -6.05 -12.85
CA ALA A 160 -0.02 -5.32 -14.10
C ALA A 160 -0.46 -6.24 -15.26
N ASN A 161 -1.53 -5.86 -15.96
CA ASN A 161 -1.95 -6.54 -17.20
C ASN A 161 -1.20 -6.01 -18.43
N THR A 162 -0.72 -4.77 -18.37
CA THR A 162 0.10 -4.10 -19.39
C THR A 162 1.20 -3.28 -18.72
N ASP A 163 2.20 -2.84 -19.49
CA ASP A 163 3.19 -1.88 -18.99
C ASP A 163 2.47 -0.64 -18.42
N SER A 164 2.74 -0.37 -17.15
CA SER A 164 2.00 0.58 -16.34
C SER A 164 2.94 1.61 -15.71
N THR A 165 2.39 2.77 -15.38
CA THR A 165 3.07 3.79 -14.58
C THR A 165 2.15 4.20 -13.46
N VAL A 166 2.65 4.14 -12.23
CA VAL A 166 1.91 4.49 -11.03
C VAL A 166 2.61 5.59 -10.26
N LEU A 167 1.85 6.38 -9.53
CA LEU A 167 2.37 7.19 -8.43
C LEU A 167 2.19 6.42 -7.15
N LYS A 168 3.19 6.47 -6.30
CA LYS A 168 3.21 5.86 -4.98
C LYS A 168 3.26 6.97 -3.93
N ILE A 169 2.48 6.82 -2.86
CA ILE A 169 2.61 7.65 -1.66
C ILE A 169 2.60 6.73 -0.44
N SER A 170 3.57 6.91 0.45
CA SER A 170 3.65 6.20 1.72
C SER A 170 2.78 6.87 2.79
N SER A 171 2.46 6.12 3.84
CA SER A 171 1.72 6.61 5.01
C SER A 171 2.47 7.77 5.65
N SER A 172 3.80 7.67 5.77
CA SER A 172 4.65 8.74 6.28
C SER A 172 4.64 10.01 5.41
N ALA A 173 4.67 9.88 4.07
CA ALA A 173 4.58 11.02 3.16
C ALA A 173 3.19 11.64 3.18
N PHE A 174 2.14 10.81 3.30
CA PHE A 174 0.76 11.27 3.45
C PHE A 174 0.54 12.03 4.77
N GLU A 175 1.12 11.56 5.88
CA GLU A 175 1.09 12.28 7.15
C GLU A 175 1.80 13.64 7.08
N GLN A 176 2.95 13.69 6.38
CA GLN A 176 3.66 14.94 6.15
C GLN A 176 2.84 15.92 5.31
N LEU A 177 2.21 15.42 4.23
CA LEU A 177 1.29 16.21 3.41
C LEU A 177 0.14 16.76 4.26
N ALA A 178 -0.46 15.93 5.11
CA ALA A 178 -1.58 16.34 5.97
C ALA A 178 -1.19 17.42 6.98
N LYS A 179 0.05 17.40 7.49
CA LYS A 179 0.59 18.41 8.43
C LYS A 179 1.02 19.69 7.71
N ALA A 180 1.73 19.57 6.60
CA ALA A 180 2.38 20.69 5.92
C ALA A 180 1.49 21.41 4.90
N ALA A 181 0.52 20.70 4.31
CA ALA A 181 -0.40 21.25 3.32
C ALA A 181 -1.82 20.66 3.46
N PRO A 182 -2.54 20.96 4.56
CA PRO A 182 -3.90 20.47 4.80
C PRO A 182 -4.89 20.80 3.66
N GLU A 183 -4.68 21.91 2.96
CA GLU A 183 -5.46 22.35 1.81
C GLU A 183 -5.34 21.43 0.59
N LEU A 184 -4.26 20.64 0.52
CA LEU A 184 -4.05 19.59 -0.49
C LEU A 184 -4.56 18.24 0.01
N ALA A 185 -4.31 17.90 1.28
CA ALA A 185 -4.74 16.65 1.87
C ALA A 185 -6.27 16.52 1.94
N THR A 186 -6.98 17.60 2.28
CA THR A 186 -8.44 17.61 2.44
C THR A 186 -9.20 17.21 1.17
N PRO A 187 -8.99 17.84 -0.01
CA PRO A 187 -9.66 17.43 -1.24
C PRO A 187 -9.27 16.01 -1.66
N PHE A 188 -8.03 15.59 -1.42
CA PHE A 188 -7.58 14.23 -1.70
C PHE A 188 -8.33 13.19 -0.84
N LEU A 189 -8.37 13.38 0.49
CA LEU A 189 -9.12 12.54 1.42
C LEU A 189 -10.62 12.47 1.08
N ARG A 190 -11.22 13.61 0.72
CA ARG A 190 -12.63 13.66 0.28
C ARG A 190 -12.85 12.80 -0.96
N ALA A 191 -11.94 12.86 -1.92
CA ALA A 191 -12.04 12.11 -3.16
C ALA A 191 -11.79 10.60 -2.95
N ILE A 192 -10.89 10.22 -2.03
CA ILE A 192 -10.76 8.84 -1.53
C ILE A 192 -12.08 8.38 -0.93
N GLY A 193 -12.61 9.11 0.06
CA GLY A 193 -13.84 8.74 0.76
C GLY A 193 -15.04 8.56 -0.17
N LYS A 194 -15.17 9.41 -1.20
CA LYS A 194 -16.20 9.28 -2.24
C LYS A 194 -16.02 7.98 -3.05
N THR A 195 -14.78 7.65 -3.42
CA THR A 195 -14.48 6.45 -4.21
C THR A 195 -14.69 5.17 -3.40
N LEU A 196 -14.23 5.12 -2.14
CA LEU A 196 -14.45 3.97 -1.25
C LEU A 196 -15.93 3.74 -0.98
N SER A 197 -16.68 4.82 -0.75
CA SER A 197 -18.14 4.73 -0.60
C SER A 197 -18.83 4.16 -1.83
N ALA A 198 -18.33 4.46 -3.04
CA ALA A 198 -18.86 3.89 -4.28
C ALA A 198 -18.49 2.40 -4.42
N ARG A 199 -17.25 2.02 -4.11
CA ARG A 199 -16.77 0.63 -4.12
C ARG A 199 -17.59 -0.24 -3.16
N ILE A 200 -17.77 0.17 -1.90
CA ILE A 200 -18.55 -0.57 -0.91
C ILE A 200 -19.99 -0.80 -1.40
N ARG A 201 -20.64 0.21 -1.99
CA ARG A 201 -22.00 0.05 -2.54
C ARG A 201 -22.03 -0.94 -3.70
N ALA A 202 -21.04 -0.89 -4.59
CA ALA A 202 -20.93 -1.81 -5.72
C ALA A 202 -20.69 -3.25 -5.26
N ASP A 203 -19.79 -3.45 -4.29
CA ASP A 203 -19.47 -4.76 -3.73
C ASP A 203 -20.68 -5.35 -2.99
N ASN A 204 -21.38 -4.56 -2.16
CA ASN A 204 -22.61 -5.00 -1.51
C ASN A 204 -23.70 -5.39 -2.51
N LYS A 205 -23.85 -4.65 -3.61
CA LYS A 205 -24.77 -5.01 -4.69
C LYS A 205 -24.37 -6.34 -5.34
N ARG A 206 -23.10 -6.50 -5.71
CA ARG A 206 -22.57 -7.73 -6.32
C ARG A 206 -22.76 -8.94 -5.40
N TYR A 207 -22.55 -8.77 -4.10
CA TYR A 207 -22.80 -9.80 -3.11
C TYR A 207 -24.30 -10.18 -3.07
N GLY A 208 -25.19 -9.19 -3.00
CA GLY A 208 -26.64 -9.42 -3.06
C GLY A 208 -27.07 -10.20 -4.31
N ASP A 209 -26.63 -9.75 -5.48
CA ASP A 209 -26.91 -10.42 -6.77
C ASP A 209 -26.40 -11.87 -6.77
N SER A 210 -25.22 -12.15 -6.19
CA SER A 210 -24.66 -13.50 -6.11
C SER A 210 -25.43 -14.43 -5.18
N VAL A 211 -25.98 -13.89 -4.09
CA VAL A 211 -26.83 -14.68 -3.17
C VAL A 211 -28.16 -14.99 -3.83
N THR A 212 -28.77 -14.04 -4.53
CA THR A 212 -30.06 -14.25 -5.22
C THR A 212 -29.96 -15.29 -6.34
N LEU A 213 -28.83 -15.35 -7.08
CA LEU A 213 -28.60 -16.34 -8.13
C LEU A 213 -28.34 -17.78 -7.63
N ALA A 214 -28.10 -17.95 -6.31
CA ALA A 214 -27.84 -19.24 -5.70
C ALA A 214 -29.11 -19.96 -5.19
N TRP A 215 -30.28 -19.34 -5.37
CA TRP A 215 -31.61 -19.88 -5.03
C TRP A 215 -32.46 -20.04 -6.29
#